data_AF-A0A645JNT5-F1
#
_entry.id   AF-A0A645JNT5-F1
#
_cell.length_a   1.000
_cell.length_b   1.000
_cell.length_c   1.000
_cell.angle_alpha   90.00
_cell.angle_beta   90.00
_cell.angle_gamma   90.00
#
_symmetry.space_group_name_H-M   'P 1'
#
loop_
_entity.id
_entity.type
_entity.pdbx_description
1 polymer ?
#
loop_
_entity_poly.entity_id
_entity_poly.type
_entity_poly.pdbx_seq_one_letter_code
_entity_poly.pdbx_strand_id
1 'polypeptide(L)' 'METRSSSPVRVLRNEDYESALRGLYPAGEGAGYAGGITSAACDGLRVAEAIIKRFAVRKEE' A
#
# COMPACT_ATOMS: atom_id res chain seq x y z
N MET A 1 -29.73 3.14 1.81
CA MET A 1 -28.54 4.02 1.90
C MET A 1 -27.32 3.13 1.95
N GLU A 2 -26.41 3.26 1.00
CA GLU A 2 -25.14 2.52 0.96
C GLU A 2 -24.05 3.47 1.46
N THR A 3 -23.39 3.11 2.57
CA THR A 3 -22.51 4.04 3.32
C THR A 3 -21.04 3.65 3.30
N ARG A 4 -20.71 2.52 2.66
CA ARG A 4 -19.36 1.92 2.66
C ARG A 4 -18.83 1.80 1.23
N SER A 5 -18.91 2.89 0.47
CA SER A 5 -18.39 2.95 -0.90
C SER A 5 -16.89 3.27 -0.98
N SER A 6 -16.28 3.67 0.13
CA SER A 6 -14.84 3.92 0.26
C SER A 6 -14.43 3.89 1.74
N SER A 7 -13.12 3.85 2.00
CA SER A 7 -12.63 3.96 3.38
C SER A 7 -12.93 5.34 3.96
N PRO A 8 -13.46 5.40 5.21
CA PRO A 8 -13.70 6.66 5.90
C PRO A 8 -12.40 7.30 6.44
N VAL A 9 -11.26 6.63 6.29
CA VAL A 9 -9.96 7.07 6.78
C VAL A 9 -8.89 6.92 5.70
N ARG A 10 -7.84 7.73 5.82
CA ARG A 10 -6.60 7.55 5.06
C ARG A 10 -5.44 7.38 6.03
N VAL A 11 -4.79 6.23 5.97
CA VAL A 11 -3.60 5.95 6.78
C VAL A 11 -2.39 6.49 6.03
N LEU A 12 -1.80 7.60 6.49
CA LEU A 12 -0.73 8.27 5.78
C LEU A 12 0.50 7.34 5.60
N ARG A 13 1.05 7.35 4.39
CA ARG A 13 2.31 6.70 4.02
C ARG A 13 3.15 7.63 3.15
N ASN A 14 4.47 7.44 3.16
CA ASN A 14 5.42 8.20 2.35
C ASN A 14 5.53 7.65 0.91
N GLU A 15 6.48 8.16 0.13
CA GLU A 15 6.74 7.73 -1.25
C GLU A 15 7.27 6.28 -1.35
N ASP A 16 7.87 5.76 -0.28
CA ASP A 16 8.27 4.35 -0.14
C ASP A 16 7.12 3.44 0.34
N TYR A 17 5.89 3.97 0.37
CA TYR A 17 4.68 3.29 0.81
C TYR A 17 4.67 2.89 2.31
N GLU A 18 5.61 3.39 3.10
CA GLU A 18 5.73 3.10 4.54
C GLU A 18 5.03 4.19 5.35
N SER A 19 4.32 3.80 6.42
CA SER A 19 3.72 4.74 7.35
C SER A 19 4.77 5.39 8.27
N ALA A 20 4.34 6.31 9.13
CA ALA A 20 5.19 6.82 10.20
C ALA A 20 5.67 5.71 11.17
N LEU A 21 4.92 4.61 11.29
CA LEU A 21 5.36 3.40 11.97
C LEU A 21 6.19 2.52 11.01
N ARG A 22 7.46 2.31 11.35
CA ARG A 22 8.38 1.49 10.55
C ARG A 22 7.87 0.05 10.42
N GLY A 23 7.98 -0.50 9.21
CA GLY A 23 7.53 -1.84 8.84
C GLY A 23 6.03 -1.94 8.54
N LEU A 24 5.24 -0.87 8.69
CA LEU A 24 3.83 -0.84 8.34
C LEU A 24 3.62 -0.18 6.98
N TYR A 25 2.98 -0.90 6.06
CA TYR A 25 2.73 -0.49 4.68
C TYR A 25 1.22 -0.45 4.39
N PRO A 26 0.53 0.69 4.62
CA PRO A 26 -0.89 0.82 4.32
C PRO A 26 -1.14 0.67 2.83
N ALA A 27 -2.09 -0.18 2.42
CA ALA A 27 -2.38 -0.46 1.02
C ALA A 27 -3.88 -0.69 0.76
N GLY A 28 -4.29 -0.45 -0.49
CA GLY A 28 -5.63 -0.74 -0.98
C GLY A 28 -6.70 0.22 -0.44
N GLU A 29 -7.96 -0.22 -0.56
CA GLU A 29 -9.13 0.61 -0.26
C GLU A 29 -9.23 0.92 1.23
N GLY A 30 -9.03 -0.09 2.10
CA GLY A 30 -9.08 0.09 3.56
C GLY A 30 -8.10 1.16 4.07
N ALA A 31 -6.95 1.30 3.43
CA ALA A 31 -5.96 2.33 3.75
C ALA A 31 -6.26 3.71 3.13
N GLY A 32 -7.25 3.80 2.23
CA GLY A 32 -7.65 5.03 1.56
C GLY A 32 -6.87 5.35 0.27
N TYR A 33 -6.26 4.34 -0.37
CA TYR A 33 -5.42 4.47 -1.59
C TYR A 33 -5.99 3.80 -2.84
N ALA A 34 -7.15 3.14 -2.74
CA ALA A 34 -7.86 2.53 -3.86
C ALA A 34 -9.38 2.65 -3.66
N GLY A 35 -10.17 2.30 -4.68
CA GLY A 35 -11.64 2.37 -4.63
C GLY A 35 -12.33 1.27 -5.43
N GLY A 36 -11.67 0.12 -5.58
CA GLY A 36 -12.18 -1.03 -6.31
C GLY A 36 -11.09 -2.04 -6.64
N ILE A 37 -11.50 -3.24 -7.07
CA ILE A 37 -10.63 -4.43 -7.22
C ILE A 37 -9.33 -4.12 -7.97
N THR A 38 -9.43 -3.61 -9.20
CA THR A 38 -8.27 -3.34 -10.05
C THR A 38 -7.33 -2.31 -9.42
N SER A 39 -7.88 -1.22 -8.86
CA SER A 39 -7.07 -0.19 -8.23
C SER A 39 -6.37 -0.68 -6.96
N ALA A 40 -7.02 -1.53 -6.17
CA ALA A 40 -6.45 -2.14 -4.98
C ALA A 40 -5.34 -3.13 -5.32
N ALA A 41 -5.52 -3.93 -6.39
CA ALA A 41 -4.50 -4.83 -6.88
C ALA A 41 -3.26 -4.06 -7.39
N CYS A 42 -3.46 -2.99 -8.17
CA CYS A 42 -2.35 -2.15 -8.62
C CYS A 42 -1.62 -1.46 -7.46
N ASP A 43 -2.34 -1.01 -6.43
CA ASP A 43 -1.71 -0.44 -5.23
C ASP A 43 -0.87 -1.48 -4.49
N GLY A 44 -1.41 -2.69 -4.28
CA GLY A 44 -0.70 -3.80 -3.64
C GLY A 44 0.57 -4.19 -4.39
N LEU A 45 0.55 -4.19 -5.73
CA LEU A 45 1.73 -4.45 -6.56
C LEU A 45 2.84 -3.44 -6.29
N ARG A 46 2.53 -2.14 -6.28
CA ARG A 46 3.53 -1.09 -6.02
C ARG A 46 4.10 -1.16 -4.60
N VAL A 47 3.25 -1.46 -3.62
CA VAL A 47 3.67 -1.66 -2.22
C VAL A 47 4.60 -2.87 -2.12
N ALA A 48 4.26 -3.99 -2.78
CA ALA A 48 5.10 -5.17 -2.81
C ALA A 48 6.45 -4.90 -3.48
N GLU A 49 6.47 -4.19 -4.61
CA GLU A 49 7.71 -3.78 -5.30
C GLU A 49 8.60 -2.91 -4.39
N ALA A 50 8.02 -1.96 -3.65
CA ALA A 50 8.75 -1.14 -2.69
C ALA A 50 9.35 -1.97 -1.54
N ILE A 51 8.59 -2.91 -0.99
CA ILE A 51 9.05 -3.83 0.05
C ILE A 51 10.20 -4.71 -0.49
N ILE A 52 10.02 -5.31 -1.66
CA ILE A 52 11.05 -6.14 -2.31
C ILE A 52 12.32 -5.31 -2.53
N LYS A 53 12.21 -4.10 -3.09
CA LYS A 53 13.35 -3.21 -3.32
C LYS A 53 14.12 -2.89 -2.04
N ARG A 54 13.41 -2.76 -0.91
CA ARG A 54 14.02 -2.45 0.40
C ARG A 54 14.72 -3.64 1.04
N PHE A 55 14.18 -4.85 0.89
CA PHE A 55 14.63 -6.03 1.63
C PHE A 55 15.30 -7.11 0.79
N ALA A 56 15.25 -7.03 -0.54
CA ALA A 56 15.91 -8.00 -1.40
C ALA A 56 17.42 -7.98 -1.14
N VAL A 57 17.95 -9.14 -0.77
CA VAL A 57 19.39 -9.36 -0.70
C VAL A 57 19.90 -9.32 -2.14
N ARG A 58 20.87 -8.45 -2.42
CA ARG A 58 21.53 -8.45 -3.73
C ARG A 58 22.20 -9.81 -3.90
N LYS A 59 21.87 -10.52 -4.97
CA LYS A 59 22.71 -11.64 -5.39
C LYS A 59 24.00 -11.04 -5.93
N GLU A 60 25.13 -11.41 -5.32
CA GLU A 60 26.42 -11.27 -5.96
C GLU A 60 26.45 -12.26 -7.15
N GLU A 61 26.82 -11.74 -8.33
CA GLU A 61 27.08 -12.52 -9.54
C GLU A 61 28.54 -13.00 -9.57
#